data_AF-A0A8J7D5E5-F1
#
_entry.id   AF-A0A8J7D5E5-F1
#
_cell.length_a   1.000
_cell.length_b   1.000
_cell.length_c   1.000
_cell.angle_alpha   90.00
_cell.angle_beta   90.00
_cell.angle_gamma   90.00
#
_symmetry.space_group_name_H-M   'P 1'
#
loop_
_entity.id
_entity.type
_entity.pdbx_description
1 polymer ?
#
loop_
_entity_poly.entity_id
_entity_poly.type
_entity_poly.pdbx_seq_one_letter_code
_entity_poly.pdbx_strand_id
1 'polypeptide(L)'
;LKLVAAVGDPMQVVVAGMAIAASRNCGVMLAGGTQMLAVYALMSAIAQAYGLSWQPEEVVVGTTRWVAEDPTGATVDLALSIGKSSSTQIATTPPLLATALNFTDSRYPQLRAYEQGFVKEGMGAGAACIAAHLCQDWQQHQLLTAIEAQLERLSLVNYQ
;
A
#
# COMPACT_ATOMS: atom_id res chain seq x y z
N LEU A 1 1.06 -15.50 -16.11
CA LEU A 1 2.46 -15.05 -16.32
C LEU A 1 2.70 -14.34 -17.65
N LYS A 2 2.19 -14.80 -18.80
CA LYS A 2 2.39 -14.12 -20.10
C LYS A 2 1.99 -12.64 -20.10
N LEU A 3 0.92 -12.28 -19.39
CA LEU A 3 0.43 -10.91 -19.25
C LEU A 3 1.38 -10.06 -18.39
N VAL A 4 1.87 -10.59 -17.27
CA VAL A 4 2.87 -9.93 -16.42
C VAL A 4 4.21 -9.75 -17.14
N ALA A 5 4.63 -10.74 -17.92
CA ALA A 5 5.83 -10.63 -18.75
C ALA A 5 5.68 -9.60 -19.90
N ALA A 6 4.44 -9.29 -20.30
CA ALA A 6 4.16 -8.36 -21.39
C ALA A 6 3.97 -6.90 -20.91
N VAL A 7 3.34 -6.70 -19.74
CA VAL A 7 2.93 -5.36 -19.26
C VAL A 7 3.10 -5.13 -17.76
N GLY A 8 3.60 -6.12 -17.01
CA GLY A 8 3.91 -5.97 -15.59
C GLY A 8 5.35 -5.51 -15.35
N ASP A 9 5.64 -5.09 -14.13
CA ASP A 9 7.00 -4.79 -13.71
C ASP A 9 7.60 -5.96 -12.88
N PRO A 10 8.95 -6.11 -12.84
CA PRO A 10 9.60 -7.18 -12.08
C PRO A 10 9.31 -7.15 -10.57
N MET A 11 9.05 -5.97 -9.99
CA MET A 11 8.74 -5.84 -8.57
C MET A 11 7.44 -6.57 -8.24
N GLN A 12 6.42 -6.51 -9.10
CA GLN A 12 5.13 -7.19 -8.85
C GLN A 12 5.28 -8.70 -8.67
N VAL A 13 6.06 -9.37 -9.52
CA VAL A 13 6.27 -10.83 -9.43
C VAL A 13 7.06 -11.20 -8.18
N VAL A 14 8.11 -10.43 -7.86
CA VAL A 14 8.94 -10.66 -6.69
C VAL A 14 8.11 -10.50 -5.42
N VAL A 15 7.38 -9.39 -5.29
CA VAL A 15 6.53 -9.13 -4.12
C VAL A 15 5.42 -10.16 -4.00
N ALA A 16 4.77 -10.55 -5.11
CA ALA A 16 3.74 -11.60 -5.08
C ALA A 16 4.30 -12.94 -4.56
N GLY A 17 5.46 -13.36 -5.05
CA GLY A 17 6.10 -14.60 -4.59
C GLY A 17 6.48 -14.56 -3.11
N MET A 18 7.08 -13.44 -2.66
CA MET A 18 7.43 -13.23 -1.26
C MET A 18 6.19 -13.23 -0.35
N ALA A 19 5.14 -12.51 -0.74
CA ALA A 19 3.90 -12.38 0.03
C ALA A 19 3.13 -13.72 0.11
N ILE A 20 3.07 -14.50 -0.98
CA ILE A 20 2.51 -15.86 -0.96
C ILE A 20 3.24 -16.72 0.09
N ALA A 21 4.58 -16.70 0.08
CA ALA A 21 5.37 -17.51 1.01
C ALA A 21 5.23 -17.02 2.46
N ALA A 22 5.27 -15.71 2.69
CA ALA A 22 5.18 -15.10 4.01
C ALA A 22 3.80 -15.31 4.66
N SER A 23 2.71 -15.16 3.88
CA SER A 23 1.32 -15.31 4.38
C SER A 23 1.04 -16.65 5.07
N ARG A 24 1.84 -17.69 4.78
CA ARG A 24 1.72 -19.01 5.41
C ARG A 24 2.19 -19.05 6.86
N ASN A 25 2.97 -18.04 7.28
CA ASN A 25 3.65 -18.02 8.58
C ASN A 25 3.38 -16.73 9.37
N CYS A 26 3.03 -15.62 8.70
CA CYS A 26 2.74 -14.34 9.36
C CYS A 26 1.87 -13.43 8.50
N GLY A 27 1.32 -12.40 9.15
CA GLY A 27 0.62 -11.30 8.49
C GLY A 27 1.54 -10.50 7.56
N VAL A 28 1.01 -10.12 6.40
CA VAL A 28 1.67 -9.38 5.32
C VAL A 28 0.87 -8.13 5.01
N MET A 29 1.53 -6.96 5.10
CA MET A 29 0.98 -5.70 4.61
C MET A 29 1.65 -5.33 3.28
N LEU A 30 0.90 -5.42 2.19
CA LEU A 30 1.33 -4.93 0.88
C LEU A 30 1.27 -3.40 0.90
N ALA A 31 2.45 -2.78 0.94
CA ALA A 31 2.61 -1.35 1.19
C ALA A 31 2.52 -0.51 -0.11
N GLY A 32 1.36 0.07 -0.37
CA GLY A 32 1.13 0.92 -1.53
C GLY A 32 -0.34 0.95 -1.97
N GLY A 33 -0.60 1.69 -3.05
CA GLY A 33 -1.94 1.90 -3.60
C GLY A 33 -2.39 0.84 -4.60
N THR A 34 -2.94 1.29 -5.73
CA THR A 34 -3.43 0.43 -6.83
C THR A 34 -2.41 -0.58 -7.33
N GLN A 35 -1.11 -0.25 -7.29
CA GLN A 35 -0.03 -1.17 -7.61
C GLN A 35 -0.04 -2.42 -6.71
N MET A 36 -0.30 -2.27 -5.41
CA MET A 36 -0.35 -3.40 -4.48
C MET A 36 -1.65 -4.20 -4.59
N LEU A 37 -2.75 -3.58 -5.06
CA LEU A 37 -3.95 -4.34 -5.46
C LEU A 37 -3.68 -5.23 -6.67
N ALA A 38 -2.92 -4.76 -7.65
CA ALA A 38 -2.49 -5.57 -8.78
C ALA A 38 -1.60 -6.75 -8.32
N VAL A 39 -0.71 -6.51 -7.35
CA VAL A 39 0.09 -7.57 -6.72
C VAL A 39 -0.80 -8.59 -6.01
N TYR A 40 -1.80 -8.17 -5.23
CA TYR A 40 -2.74 -9.08 -4.58
C TYR A 40 -3.48 -9.97 -5.59
N ALA A 41 -3.99 -9.37 -6.67
CA ALA A 41 -4.63 -10.13 -7.75
C ALA A 41 -3.65 -11.13 -8.41
N LEU A 42 -2.40 -10.70 -8.62
CA LEU A 42 -1.34 -11.55 -9.15
C LEU A 42 -1.01 -12.72 -8.20
N MET A 43 -0.99 -12.48 -6.90
CA MET A 43 -0.79 -13.54 -5.89
C MET A 43 -1.85 -14.63 -6.04
N SER A 44 -3.12 -14.24 -6.07
CA SER A 44 -4.24 -15.17 -6.25
C SER A 44 -4.10 -15.96 -7.56
N ALA A 45 -3.75 -15.29 -8.66
CA ALA A 45 -3.59 -15.95 -9.96
C ALA A 45 -2.40 -16.92 -9.99
N ILE A 46 -1.27 -16.58 -9.38
CA ILE A 46 -0.09 -17.46 -9.27
C ILE A 46 -0.44 -18.66 -8.39
N ALA A 47 -1.05 -18.44 -7.23
CA ALA A 47 -1.44 -19.51 -6.31
C ALA A 47 -2.37 -20.51 -6.98
N GLN A 48 -3.37 -20.03 -7.72
CA GLN A 48 -4.28 -20.88 -8.49
C GLN A 48 -3.57 -21.64 -9.62
N ALA A 49 -2.75 -20.95 -10.43
CA ALA A 49 -2.11 -21.54 -11.60
C ALA A 49 -1.10 -22.64 -11.24
N TYR A 50 -0.46 -22.54 -10.08
CA TYR A 50 0.59 -23.47 -9.63
C TYR A 50 0.18 -24.33 -8.43
N GLY A 51 -1.06 -24.23 -7.96
CA GLY A 51 -1.54 -24.98 -6.79
C GLY A 51 -0.77 -24.65 -5.51
N LEU A 52 -0.33 -23.40 -5.35
CA LEU A 52 0.41 -22.97 -4.15
C LEU A 52 -0.57 -22.62 -3.03
N SER A 53 -0.26 -23.05 -1.81
CA SER A 53 -0.97 -22.56 -0.62
C SER A 53 -0.60 -21.09 -0.35
N TRP A 54 -1.54 -20.32 0.15
CA TRP A 54 -1.36 -18.98 0.71
C TRP A 54 -2.55 -18.67 1.62
N GLN A 55 -2.44 -17.68 2.49
CA GLN A 55 -3.52 -17.28 3.42
C GLN A 55 -4.01 -15.88 3.06
N PRO A 56 -5.09 -15.72 2.28
CA PRO A 56 -5.65 -14.41 1.91
C PRO A 56 -5.97 -13.51 3.12
N GLU A 57 -6.34 -14.12 4.24
CA GLU A 57 -6.75 -13.48 5.49
C GLU A 57 -5.56 -12.85 6.23
N GLU A 58 -4.35 -13.35 5.97
CA GLU A 58 -3.10 -12.81 6.49
C GLU A 58 -2.55 -11.68 5.61
N VAL A 59 -3.23 -11.30 4.53
CA VAL A 59 -2.74 -10.30 3.57
C VAL A 59 -3.67 -9.10 3.52
N VAL A 60 -3.11 -7.91 3.78
CA VAL A 60 -3.80 -6.63 3.70
C VAL A 60 -3.04 -5.66 2.79
N VAL A 61 -3.75 -4.77 2.11
CA VAL A 61 -3.15 -3.64 1.38
C VAL A 61 -3.16 -2.42 2.28
N GLY A 62 -1.98 -1.87 2.58
CA GLY A 62 -1.81 -0.67 3.40
C GLY A 62 -1.41 0.52 2.54
N THR A 63 -2.21 1.58 2.55
CA THR A 63 -2.01 2.78 1.74
C THR A 63 -2.30 4.07 2.52
N THR A 64 -2.24 5.23 1.87
CA THR A 64 -2.65 6.52 2.44
C THR A 64 -4.12 6.84 2.13
N ARG A 65 -4.73 7.71 2.93
CA ARG A 65 -6.06 8.24 2.60
C ARG A 65 -6.08 8.99 1.26
N TRP A 66 -4.97 9.65 0.88
CA TRP A 66 -4.92 10.37 -0.39
C TRP A 66 -5.06 9.46 -1.60
N VAL A 67 -4.77 8.16 -1.48
CA VAL A 67 -5.04 7.16 -2.53
C VAL A 67 -6.42 6.52 -2.39
N ALA A 68 -6.85 6.26 -1.15
CA ALA A 68 -8.14 5.62 -0.89
C ALA A 68 -9.33 6.54 -1.19
N GLU A 69 -9.19 7.84 -0.92
CA GLU A 69 -10.22 8.88 -1.09
C GLU A 69 -10.14 9.57 -2.47
N ASP A 70 -9.16 9.20 -3.32
CA ASP A 70 -8.99 9.80 -4.63
C ASP A 70 -10.13 9.40 -5.59
N PRO A 71 -11.02 10.34 -5.97
CA PRO A 71 -12.14 10.03 -6.86
C PRO A 71 -11.70 9.66 -8.28
N THR A 72 -10.46 9.99 -8.66
CA THR A 72 -9.91 9.66 -9.99
C THR A 72 -9.20 8.30 -10.02
N GLY A 73 -8.82 7.77 -8.85
CA GLY A 73 -7.98 6.58 -8.72
C GLY A 73 -8.74 5.25 -8.67
N ALA A 74 -10.03 5.27 -8.35
CA ALA A 74 -10.92 4.10 -8.25
C ALA A 74 -10.34 2.93 -7.40
N THR A 75 -9.49 3.23 -6.41
CA THR A 75 -8.77 2.22 -5.60
C THR A 75 -9.71 1.24 -4.93
N VAL A 76 -10.78 1.74 -4.31
CA VAL A 76 -11.79 0.93 -3.63
C VAL A 76 -12.57 0.07 -4.62
N ASP A 77 -12.97 0.64 -5.76
CA ASP A 77 -13.68 -0.10 -6.81
C ASP A 77 -12.81 -1.22 -7.40
N LEU A 78 -11.51 -0.96 -7.57
CA LEU A 78 -10.55 -1.97 -8.00
C LEU A 78 -10.46 -3.12 -6.98
N ALA A 79 -10.34 -2.82 -5.69
CA ALA A 79 -10.35 -3.84 -4.64
C ALA A 79 -11.64 -4.69 -4.69
N LEU A 80 -12.81 -4.05 -4.79
CA LEU A 80 -14.10 -4.74 -4.91
C LEU A 80 -14.19 -5.58 -6.19
N SER A 81 -13.63 -5.11 -7.30
CA SER A 81 -13.63 -5.85 -8.57
C SER A 81 -12.82 -7.13 -8.48
N ILE A 82 -11.67 -7.11 -7.80
CA ILE A 82 -10.82 -8.30 -7.55
C ILE A 82 -11.61 -9.38 -6.79
N GLY A 83 -12.37 -8.98 -5.77
CA GLY A 83 -13.23 -9.92 -5.03
C GLY A 83 -14.38 -10.49 -5.87
N LYS A 84 -14.97 -9.70 -6.78
CA LYS A 84 -16.09 -10.12 -7.64
C LYS A 84 -15.67 -11.03 -8.79
N SER A 85 -14.46 -10.85 -9.33
CA SER A 85 -13.96 -11.63 -10.47
C SER A 85 -13.60 -13.07 -10.12
N SER A 86 -13.61 -13.44 -8.83
CA SER A 86 -13.40 -14.83 -8.42
C SER A 86 -14.68 -15.64 -8.51
N SER A 87 -14.87 -16.31 -9.64
CA SER A 87 -15.84 -17.40 -9.79
C SER A 87 -15.41 -18.68 -9.06
N THR A 88 -14.22 -18.67 -8.44
CA THR A 88 -13.69 -19.68 -7.53
C THR A 88 -13.61 -19.10 -6.11
N GLN A 89 -13.92 -19.86 -5.06
CA GLN A 89 -13.92 -19.41 -3.65
C GLN A 89 -12.54 -18.97 -3.08
N ILE A 90 -11.58 -18.62 -3.93
CA ILE A 90 -10.16 -18.40 -3.58
C ILE A 90 -9.79 -16.92 -3.56
N ALA A 91 -10.45 -16.03 -4.32
CA ALA A 91 -10.16 -14.59 -4.21
C ALA A 91 -11.25 -13.88 -3.40
N THR A 92 -10.86 -13.51 -2.18
CA THR A 92 -11.59 -12.57 -1.33
C THR A 92 -11.32 -11.14 -1.79
N THR A 93 -12.24 -10.23 -1.46
CA THR A 93 -11.94 -8.79 -1.60
C THR A 93 -10.73 -8.48 -0.73
N PRO A 94 -9.62 -7.93 -1.27
CA PRO A 94 -8.46 -7.59 -0.47
C PRO A 94 -8.86 -6.55 0.59
N PRO A 95 -8.54 -6.79 1.88
CA PRO A 95 -8.68 -5.77 2.89
C PRO A 95 -7.81 -4.56 2.53
N LEU A 96 -8.38 -3.36 2.62
CA LEU A 96 -7.68 -2.09 2.35
C LEU A 96 -7.65 -1.25 3.62
N LEU A 97 -6.46 -0.93 4.10
CA LEU A 97 -6.24 -0.03 5.22
C LEU A 97 -5.61 1.27 4.70
N ALA A 98 -6.19 2.40 5.09
CA ALA A 98 -5.68 3.71 4.72
C ALA A 98 -5.29 4.48 5.99
N THR A 99 -4.11 5.10 5.98
CA THR A 99 -3.72 6.02 7.06
C THR A 99 -4.63 7.25 7.09
N ALA A 100 -4.97 7.74 8.27
CA ALA A 100 -5.61 9.06 8.44
C ALA A 100 -4.62 10.25 8.39
N LEU A 101 -3.48 10.09 7.71
CA LEU A 101 -2.43 11.11 7.59
C LEU A 101 -2.97 12.44 7.07
N ASN A 102 -2.65 13.54 7.74
CA ASN A 102 -3.12 14.87 7.35
C ASN A 102 -1.99 15.92 7.43
N PHE A 103 -1.65 16.50 6.30
CA PHE A 103 -0.60 17.51 6.17
C PHE A 103 -1.14 18.94 6.11
N THR A 104 -2.44 19.17 6.31
CA THR A 104 -3.07 20.51 6.30
C THR A 104 -2.31 21.50 7.20
N ASP A 105 -1.95 21.07 8.41
CA ASP A 105 -1.29 21.90 9.42
C ASP A 105 0.24 21.88 9.33
N SER A 106 0.81 21.26 8.29
CA SER A 106 2.26 21.23 8.12
C SER A 106 2.82 22.63 7.91
N ARG A 107 4.01 22.93 8.47
CA ARG A 107 4.74 24.17 8.18
C ARG A 107 5.33 24.20 6.76
N TYR A 108 5.54 23.04 6.13
CA TYR A 108 6.15 22.93 4.82
C TYR A 108 5.12 22.91 3.68
N PRO A 109 5.18 23.87 2.72
CA PRO A 109 4.28 23.89 1.57
C PRO A 109 4.27 22.61 0.75
N GLN A 110 5.41 21.92 0.64
CA GLN A 110 5.57 20.69 -0.13
C GLN A 110 4.79 19.52 0.48
N LEU A 111 4.65 19.49 1.81
CA LEU A 111 3.81 18.49 2.49
C LEU A 111 2.32 18.85 2.33
N ARG A 112 1.96 20.13 2.48
CA ARG A 112 0.59 20.59 2.22
C ARG A 112 0.10 20.29 0.80
N ALA A 113 1.00 20.15 -0.17
CA ALA A 113 0.64 19.77 -1.54
C ALA A 113 -0.03 18.38 -1.62
N TYR A 114 0.22 17.46 -0.68
CA TYR A 114 -0.47 16.16 -0.68
C TYR A 114 -1.99 16.32 -0.53
N GLU A 115 -2.43 17.35 0.20
CA GLU A 115 -3.84 17.69 0.37
C GLU A 115 -4.52 18.16 -0.91
N GLN A 116 -3.73 18.53 -1.92
CA GLN A 116 -4.20 18.94 -3.24
C GLN A 116 -4.12 17.79 -4.25
N GLY A 117 -3.82 16.57 -3.79
CA GLY A 117 -3.71 15.37 -4.62
C GLY A 117 -2.34 15.17 -5.26
N PHE A 118 -1.30 15.87 -4.82
CA PHE A 118 0.07 15.62 -5.29
C PHE A 118 0.71 14.43 -4.57
N VAL A 119 1.50 13.63 -5.29
CA VAL A 119 2.24 12.44 -4.83
C VAL A 119 1.34 11.29 -4.33
N LYS A 120 0.52 11.55 -3.30
CA LYS A 120 -0.43 10.64 -2.65
C LYS A 120 0.22 9.46 -1.90
N GLU A 121 1.14 8.73 -2.51
CA GLU A 121 1.74 7.51 -1.96
C GLU A 121 3.14 7.28 -2.53
N GLY A 122 3.91 6.39 -1.90
CA GLY A 122 5.17 5.89 -2.43
C GLY A 122 6.07 5.34 -1.35
N MET A 123 7.01 4.47 -1.73
CA MET A 123 8.05 3.95 -0.82
C MET A 123 7.51 3.27 0.45
N GLY A 124 6.26 2.78 0.42
CA GLY A 124 5.60 2.15 1.56
C GLY A 124 5.23 3.10 2.70
N ALA A 125 5.13 4.41 2.43
CA ALA A 125 4.85 5.43 3.44
C ALA A 125 3.53 5.19 4.18
N GLY A 126 2.46 4.83 3.46
CA GLY A 126 1.17 4.51 4.07
C GLY A 126 1.28 3.38 5.09
N ALA A 127 1.81 2.23 4.67
CA ALA A 127 2.00 1.08 5.56
C ALA A 127 2.91 1.36 6.75
N ALA A 128 4.01 2.12 6.56
CA ALA A 128 4.89 2.49 7.65
C ALA A 128 4.16 3.31 8.74
N CYS A 129 3.26 4.21 8.33
CA CYS A 129 2.47 5.00 9.26
C CYS A 129 1.34 4.18 9.92
N ILE A 130 0.73 3.24 9.19
CA ILE A 130 -0.20 2.26 9.78
C ILE A 130 0.53 1.43 10.84
N ALA A 131 1.72 0.93 10.54
CA ALA A 131 2.52 0.14 11.48
C ALA A 131 2.91 0.97 12.71
N ALA A 132 3.33 2.23 12.55
CA ALA A 132 3.61 3.12 13.67
C ALA A 132 2.37 3.32 14.55
N HIS A 133 1.19 3.50 13.95
CA HIS A 133 -0.07 3.60 14.69
C HIS A 133 -0.39 2.30 15.45
N LEU A 134 -0.35 1.15 14.79
CA LEU A 134 -0.72 -0.13 15.40
C LEU A 134 0.28 -0.61 16.45
N CYS A 135 1.58 -0.39 16.25
CA CYS A 135 2.62 -0.92 17.12
C CYS A 135 3.05 0.05 18.23
N GLN A 136 2.84 1.35 18.04
CA GLN A 136 3.35 2.39 18.97
C GLN A 136 2.27 3.40 19.37
N ASP A 137 1.02 3.21 18.93
CA ASP A 137 -0.10 4.14 19.16
C ASP A 137 0.21 5.58 18.71
N TRP A 138 1.03 5.72 17.66
CA TRP A 138 1.38 7.03 17.13
C TRP A 138 0.14 7.73 16.59
N GLN A 139 -0.07 8.94 17.09
CA GLN A 139 -1.14 9.82 16.65
C GLN A 139 -0.68 10.75 15.53
N GLN A 140 -1.63 11.37 14.85
CA GLN A 140 -1.37 12.25 13.71
C GLN A 140 -0.30 13.32 13.98
N HIS A 141 -0.34 13.96 15.15
CA HIS A 141 0.62 15.00 15.50
C HIS A 141 2.06 14.47 15.64
N GLN A 142 2.24 13.23 16.13
CA GLN A 142 3.55 12.59 16.26
C GLN A 142 4.11 12.23 14.89
N LEU A 143 3.27 11.66 14.02
CA LEU A 143 3.63 11.35 12.64
C LEU A 143 4.07 12.62 11.90
N LEU A 144 3.26 13.68 11.94
CA LEU A 144 3.58 14.95 11.30
C LEU A 144 4.89 15.53 11.83
N THR A 145 5.06 15.60 13.16
CA THR A 145 6.29 16.12 13.78
C THR A 145 7.52 15.33 13.33
N ALA A 146 7.44 14.00 13.30
CA ALA A 146 8.54 13.15 12.87
C ALA A 146 8.89 13.35 11.39
N ILE A 147 7.88 13.43 10.51
CA ILE A 147 8.05 13.66 9.07
C ILE A 147 8.70 15.03 8.82
N GLU A 148 8.21 16.07 9.49
CA GLU A 148 8.77 17.41 9.38
C GLU A 148 10.22 17.50 9.87
N ALA A 149 10.56 16.79 10.96
CA ALA A 149 11.92 16.71 11.45
C ALA A 149 12.86 16.03 10.43
N GLN A 150 12.37 15.02 9.69
CA GLN A 150 13.17 14.42 8.61
C GLN A 150 13.40 15.39 7.45
N LEU A 151 12.38 16.17 7.08
CA LEU A 151 12.50 17.15 6.01
C LEU A 151 13.48 18.27 6.39
N GLU A 152 13.41 18.76 7.63
CA GLU A 152 14.34 19.75 8.18
C GLU A 152 15.78 19.23 8.11
N ARG A 153 16.02 18.01 8.60
CA ARG A 153 17.34 17.36 8.55
C ARG A 153 17.88 17.24 7.13
N LEU A 154 17.05 16.82 6.17
CA LEU A 154 17.47 16.68 4.77
C LEU A 154 17.76 18.03 4.11
N SER A 155 17.00 19.08 4.47
CA SER A 155 17.26 20.41 3.94
C SER A 155 18.64 20.93 4.34
N LEU A 156 19.06 20.70 5.58
CA LEU A 156 20.38 21.11 6.10
C LEU A 156 21.54 20.40 5.39
N VAL A 157 21.37 19.13 5.01
CA VAL A 157 22.39 18.36 4.27
C VAL A 157 22.58 18.91 2.85
N ASN A 158 21.52 19.40 2.22
CA ASN A 158 21.59 19.94 0.85
C ASN A 158 22.22 21.34 0.76
N TYR A 159 22.51 21.98 1.89
CA TYR A 159 23.20 23.28 1.97
C TYR A 159 24.69 23.15 2.36
N GLN A 160 25.23 21.92 2.47
CA GLN A 160 26.65 21.62 2.66
C GLN A 160 27.26 21.09 1.36
#